data_AF-A0A7J6W2W8-F1
#
_entry.id   AF-A0A7J6W2W8-F1
#
_cell.length_a   1.000
_cell.length_b   1.000
_cell.length_c   1.000
_cell.angle_alpha   90.00
_cell.angle_beta   90.00
_cell.angle_gamma   90.00
#
_symmetry.space_group_name_H-M   'P 1'
#
loop_
_entity.id
_entity.type
_entity.pdbx_description
1 polymer ?
#
loop_
_entity_poly.entity_id
_entity_poly.type
_entity_poly.pdbx_seq_one_letter_code
_entity_poly.pdbx_strand_id
1 'polypeptide(L)'
;MDSDLWKEVLSPENEYRRELIDQVVTALPECKSPLQVSAAIQAFRTANLTCELIELLEKVVLDKSAFSGNFNLQNLLFLPAIQIDASKVMDYIHKLDNFDGPVIGELAVEAELYEEAFFIFKKFNLNVQAVCRSTG
;
A
#
# COMPACT_ATOMS: atom_id res chain seq x y z
N MET A 1 2.73 -22.41 0.50
CA MET A 1 2.77 -23.24 1.72
C MET A 1 3.24 -22.39 2.91
N ASP A 2 2.95 -21.09 2.93
CA ASP A 2 3.69 -20.13 3.77
C ASP A 2 2.79 -19.42 4.79
N SER A 3 1.47 -19.41 4.56
CA SER A 3 0.52 -18.70 5.41
C SER A 3 0.42 -19.25 6.84
N ASP A 4 0.71 -20.55 7.03
CA ASP A 4 0.69 -21.17 8.37
C ASP A 4 1.94 -20.80 9.17
N LEU A 5 3.11 -20.81 8.51
CA LEU A 5 4.38 -20.40 9.12
C LEU A 5 4.34 -18.92 9.53
N TRP A 6 3.78 -18.06 8.68
CA TRP A 6 3.58 -16.65 8.98
C TRP A 6 2.66 -16.42 10.19
N LYS A 7 1.63 -17.25 10.36
CA LYS A 7 0.77 -17.19 11.54
C LYS A 7 1.54 -17.56 12.81
N GLU A 8 2.34 -18.62 12.78
CA GLU A 8 3.14 -19.01 13.93
C GLU A 8 4.17 -17.95 14.30
N VAL A 9 4.91 -17.41 13.32
CA VAL A 9 5.96 -16.42 13.61
C VAL A 9 5.42 -15.05 14.00
N LEU A 10 4.25 -14.65 13.50
CA LEU A 10 3.57 -13.40 13.85
C LEU A 10 2.63 -13.53 15.04
N SER A 11 2.58 -14.70 15.69
CA SER A 11 1.76 -14.91 16.89
C SER A 11 2.12 -13.89 17.98
N PRO A 12 1.12 -13.33 18.69
CA PRO A 12 1.38 -12.41 19.79
C PRO A 12 2.10 -13.08 20.97
N GLU A 13 2.05 -14.42 21.05
CA GLU A 13 2.77 -15.24 22.02
C GLU A 13 4.27 -15.38 21.69
N ASN A 14 4.68 -15.02 20.47
CA ASN A 14 6.08 -15.09 20.06
C ASN A 14 6.85 -13.84 20.48
N GLU A 15 7.86 -14.01 21.32
CA GLU A 15 8.75 -12.93 21.77
C GLU A 15 9.60 -12.35 20.63
N TYR A 16 9.95 -13.16 19.62
CA TYR A 16 10.75 -12.74 18.46
C TYR A 16 9.93 -12.10 17.34
N ARG A 17 8.60 -12.00 17.49
CA ARG A 17 7.69 -11.40 16.50
C ARG A 17 8.24 -10.09 15.96
N ARG A 18 8.58 -9.14 16.85
CA ARG A 18 9.03 -7.80 16.45
C ARG A 18 10.36 -7.82 15.71
N GLU A 19 11.29 -8.68 16.12
CA GLU A 19 12.59 -8.82 15.48
C GLU A 19 12.45 -9.43 14.07
N LEU A 20 11.59 -10.44 13.92
CA LEU A 20 11.27 -11.03 12.62
C LEU A 20 10.61 -10.02 11.69
N ILE A 21 9.67 -9.22 12.21
CA ILE A 21 9.02 -8.14 11.44
C ILE A 21 10.07 -7.14 10.94
N ASP A 22 10.95 -6.65 11.82
CA ASP A 22 11.98 -5.68 11.46
C ASP A 22 12.96 -6.22 10.41
N GLN A 23 13.40 -7.47 10.57
CA GLN A 23 14.24 -8.15 9.58
C GLN A 23 13.52 -8.29 8.24
N VAL A 24 12.23 -8.66 8.25
CA VAL A 24 11.41 -8.81 7.04
C VAL A 24 11.19 -7.47 6.36
N VAL A 25 10.91 -6.40 7.11
CA VAL A 25 10.76 -5.03 6.60
C VAL A 25 12.06 -4.52 5.98
N THR A 26 13.21 -4.96 6.50
CA THR A 26 14.53 -4.61 5.97
C THR A 26 14.89 -5.44 4.74
N ALA A 27 14.60 -6.75 4.74
CA ALA A 27 15.01 -7.69 3.68
C ALA A 27 14.04 -7.76 2.49
N LEU A 28 12.73 -7.57 2.69
CA LEU A 28 11.74 -7.60 1.61
C LEU A 28 11.89 -6.52 0.53
N PRO A 29 12.23 -5.25 0.83
CA PRO A 29 12.47 -4.29 -0.25
C PRO A 29 13.66 -4.68 -1.13
N GLU A 30 14.66 -5.38 -0.59
CA GLU A 30 15.74 -5.99 -1.39
C GLU A 30 15.25 -7.22 -2.17
N CYS A 31 14.29 -7.96 -1.61
CA CYS A 31 13.68 -9.12 -2.22
C CYS A 31 12.64 -8.75 -3.29
N LYS A 32 13.08 -8.61 -4.54
CA LYS A 32 12.24 -8.25 -5.71
C LYS A 32 11.23 -9.33 -6.14
N SER A 33 10.91 -10.31 -5.27
CA SER A 33 10.00 -11.40 -5.60
C SER A 33 8.55 -11.03 -5.26
N PRO A 34 7.65 -10.94 -6.26
CA PRO A 34 6.25 -10.56 -6.04
C PRO A 34 5.52 -11.51 -5.09
N LEU A 35 5.90 -12.79 -5.16
CA LEU A 35 5.32 -13.85 -4.33
C LEU A 35 5.62 -13.64 -2.85
N GLN A 36 6.85 -13.25 -2.52
CA GLN A 36 7.27 -13.02 -1.13
C GLN A 36 6.63 -11.76 -0.56
N VAL A 37 6.64 -10.67 -1.34
CA VAL A 37 5.99 -9.41 -0.95
C VAL A 37 4.49 -9.64 -0.70
N SER A 38 3.80 -10.34 -1.59
CA SER A 38 2.37 -10.62 -1.43
C SER A 38 2.07 -11.53 -0.23
N ALA A 39 2.90 -12.55 0.01
CA ALA A 39 2.73 -13.45 1.17
C ALA A 39 2.91 -12.70 2.49
N ALA A 40 3.92 -11.84 2.57
CA ALA A 40 4.18 -11.02 3.74
C ALA A 40 3.05 -10.00 3.98
N ILE A 41 2.58 -9.31 2.94
CA ILE A 41 1.45 -8.38 3.04
C ILE A 41 0.22 -9.05 3.66
N GLN A 42 -0.09 -10.27 3.19
CA GLN A 42 -1.23 -11.03 3.72
C GLN A 42 -1.01 -11.46 5.17
N ALA A 43 0.21 -11.84 5.52
CA ALA A 43 0.61 -12.19 6.88
C ALA A 43 0.47 -11.01 7.85
N PHE A 44 1.07 -9.86 7.52
CA PHE A 44 0.98 -8.63 8.28
C PHE A 44 -0.47 -8.15 8.46
N ARG A 45 -1.28 -8.20 7.39
CA ARG A 45 -2.72 -7.87 7.47
C ARG A 45 -3.45 -8.77 8.46
N THR A 46 -3.17 -10.07 8.44
CA THR A 46 -3.80 -11.04 9.35
C THR A 46 -3.34 -10.83 10.80
N ALA A 47 -2.11 -10.38 10.99
CA ALA A 47 -1.52 -10.11 12.30
C ALA A 47 -1.89 -8.71 12.87
N ASN A 48 -2.74 -7.93 12.19
CA ASN A 48 -3.07 -6.53 12.54
C ASN A 48 -1.84 -5.61 12.60
N LEU A 49 -0.83 -5.89 11.79
CA LEU A 49 0.42 -5.12 11.70
C LEU A 49 0.34 -4.13 10.54
N THR A 50 -0.69 -3.30 10.56
CA THR A 50 -1.01 -2.40 9.46
C THR A 50 0.01 -1.27 9.32
N CYS A 51 0.60 -0.79 10.43
CA CYS A 51 1.64 0.25 10.40
C CYS A 51 2.93 -0.24 9.73
N GLU A 52 3.47 -1.38 10.17
CA GLU A 52 4.68 -1.97 9.57
C GLU A 52 4.48 -2.34 8.10
N LEU A 53 3.27 -2.77 7.73
CA LEU A 53 2.88 -3.02 6.34
C LEU A 53 2.97 -1.76 5.48
N ILE A 54 2.48 -0.61 5.98
CA ILE A 54 2.56 0.67 5.30
C ILE A 54 4.03 1.05 5.08
N GLU A 55 4.88 0.98 6.11
CA GLU A 55 6.30 1.34 5.98
C GLU A 55 7.04 0.47 4.95
N LEU A 56 6.72 -0.82 4.91
CA LEU A 56 7.29 -1.74 3.93
C LEU A 56 6.83 -1.41 2.52
N LEU A 57 5.52 -1.21 2.33
CA LEU A 57 4.96 -0.81 1.05
C LEU A 57 5.51 0.55 0.59
N GLU A 58 5.67 1.51 1.50
CA GLU A 58 6.31 2.79 1.24
C GLU A 58 7.71 2.57 0.66
N LYS A 59 8.58 1.80 1.31
CA LYS A 59 9.92 1.51 0.79
C LYS A 59 9.86 0.80 -0.56
N VAL A 60 9.01 -0.21 -0.72
CA VAL A 60 8.92 -0.99 -1.98
C VAL A 60 8.43 -0.13 -3.15
N VAL A 61 7.45 0.75 -2.90
CA VAL A 61 6.81 1.58 -3.92
C VAL A 61 7.60 2.88 -4.18
N LEU A 62 8.18 3.51 -3.15
CA LEU A 62 8.96 4.75 -3.26
C LEU A 62 10.40 4.53 -3.74
N ASP A 63 11.06 3.42 -3.39
CA ASP A 63 12.47 3.18 -3.73
C ASP A 63 12.69 2.78 -5.22
N LYS A 64 11.70 3.02 -6.10
CA LYS A 64 11.75 2.68 -7.53
C LYS A 64 12.07 1.21 -7.80
N SER A 65 11.64 0.31 -6.92
CA SER A 65 11.69 -1.12 -7.21
C SER A 65 10.78 -1.46 -8.40
N ALA A 66 10.89 -2.69 -8.94
CA ALA A 66 10.03 -3.18 -10.02
C ALA A 66 8.52 -3.11 -9.67
N PHE A 67 8.23 -2.88 -8.39
CA PHE A 67 6.90 -2.74 -7.81
C PHE A 67 6.35 -1.32 -7.78
N SER A 68 7.18 -0.29 -7.96
CA SER A 68 6.77 1.11 -7.90
C SER A 68 5.65 1.46 -8.88
N GLY A 69 5.59 0.79 -10.04
CA GLY A 69 4.52 0.98 -11.03
C GLY A 69 3.32 0.01 -10.90
N ASN A 70 3.25 -0.84 -9.88
CA ASN A 70 2.18 -1.85 -9.78
C ASN A 70 0.90 -1.26 -9.19
N PHE A 71 -0.16 -1.25 -10.01
CA PHE A 71 -1.47 -0.74 -9.62
C PHE A 71 -2.02 -1.36 -8.33
N ASN A 72 -1.92 -2.68 -8.20
CA ASN A 72 -2.39 -3.40 -7.02
C ASN A 72 -1.64 -3.00 -5.75
N LEU A 73 -0.32 -2.80 -5.82
CA LEU A 73 0.49 -2.44 -4.65
C LEU A 73 0.27 -0.99 -4.24
N GLN A 74 0.10 -0.08 -5.20
CA GLN A 74 -0.26 1.31 -4.90
C GLN A 74 -1.63 1.37 -4.20
N ASN A 75 -2.64 0.67 -4.71
CA ASN A 75 -3.94 0.59 -4.03
C ASN A 75 -3.81 0.01 -2.62
N LEU A 76 -3.03 -1.06 -2.47
CA LEU A 76 -2.79 -1.69 -1.16
C LEU A 76 -2.04 -0.80 -0.16
N LEU A 77 -1.26 0.19 -0.61
CA LEU A 77 -0.64 1.21 0.25
C LEU A 77 -1.68 2.24 0.68
N PHE A 78 -2.54 2.70 -0.25
CA PHE A 78 -3.55 3.71 0.03
C PHE A 78 -4.63 3.25 1.01
N LEU A 79 -5.12 2.02 0.87
CA LEU A 79 -6.18 1.45 1.72
C LEU A 79 -5.89 1.61 3.23
N PRO A 80 -4.76 1.11 3.76
CA PRO A 80 -4.41 1.28 5.17
C PRO A 80 -3.90 2.69 5.48
N ALA A 81 -3.24 3.39 4.56
CA ALA A 81 -2.75 4.73 4.80
C ALA A 81 -3.89 5.72 5.08
N ILE A 82 -5.04 5.61 4.40
CA ILE A 82 -6.21 6.45 4.69
C ILE A 82 -6.75 6.21 6.10
N GLN A 83 -6.73 4.97 6.57
CA GLN A 83 -7.27 4.63 7.89
C GLN A 83 -6.30 4.89 9.05
N ILE A 84 -4.99 4.83 8.80
CA ILE A 84 -3.96 4.92 9.85
C ILE A 84 -3.21 6.26 9.79
N ASP A 85 -2.82 6.71 8.60
CA ASP A 85 -1.88 7.81 8.39
C ASP A 85 -2.26 8.69 7.20
N ALA A 86 -3.40 9.37 7.34
CA ALA A 86 -3.98 10.29 6.36
C ALA A 86 -3.00 11.37 5.87
N SER A 87 -2.18 11.93 6.78
CA SER A 87 -1.19 12.96 6.44
C SER A 87 -0.21 12.53 5.34
N LYS A 88 0.09 11.24 5.23
CA LYS A 88 0.99 10.72 4.18
C LYS A 88 0.28 10.40 2.88
N VAL A 89 -1.04 10.20 2.90
CA VAL A 89 -1.86 9.90 1.72
C VAL A 89 -1.70 10.99 0.67
N MET A 90 -1.66 12.26 1.08
CA MET A 90 -1.44 13.39 0.17
C MET A 90 -0.11 13.29 -0.59
N ASP A 91 0.98 12.96 0.11
CA ASP A 91 2.31 12.81 -0.48
C ASP A 91 2.35 11.61 -1.46
N TYR A 92 1.66 10.52 -1.11
CA TYR A 92 1.48 9.39 -2.02
C TYR A 92 0.66 9.76 -3.27
N ILE A 93 -0.45 10.50 -3.14
CA ILE A 93 -1.25 10.94 -4.30
C ILE A 93 -0.41 11.82 -5.24
N HIS A 94 0.53 12.59 -4.70
CA HIS A 94 1.43 13.43 -5.49
C HIS A 94 2.50 12.62 -6.21
N LYS A 95 3.04 11.57 -5.58
CA LYS A 95 4.12 10.73 -6.11
C LYS A 95 3.63 9.56 -6.97
N LEU A 96 2.42 9.08 -6.73
CA LEU A 96 1.80 7.93 -7.36
C LEU A 96 0.68 8.37 -8.31
N ASP A 97 0.56 7.66 -9.42
CA ASP A 97 -0.42 7.94 -10.48
C ASP A 97 -1.15 6.67 -10.95
N ASN A 98 -0.71 5.50 -10.50
CA ASN A 98 -1.21 4.18 -10.91
C ASN A 98 -2.08 3.58 -9.80
N PHE A 99 -3.10 4.29 -9.34
CA PHE A 99 -4.03 3.80 -8.32
C PHE A 99 -5.48 4.00 -8.75
N ASP A 100 -6.44 3.53 -7.96
CA ASP A 100 -7.86 3.62 -8.27
C ASP A 100 -8.48 4.86 -7.58
N GLY A 101 -8.47 5.99 -8.27
CA GLY A 101 -8.98 7.23 -7.72
C GLY A 101 -10.42 7.21 -7.20
N PRO A 102 -11.41 6.63 -7.92
CA PRO A 102 -12.76 6.57 -7.37
C PRO A 102 -12.84 5.73 -6.09
N VAL A 103 -12.15 4.57 -6.02
CA VAL A 103 -12.14 3.72 -4.80
C VAL A 103 -11.42 4.42 -3.65
N ILE A 104 -10.22 4.94 -3.88
CA ILE A 104 -9.41 5.61 -2.86
C ILE A 104 -10.08 6.93 -2.42
N GLY A 105 -10.71 7.64 -3.35
CA GLY A 105 -11.48 8.85 -3.08
C GLY A 105 -12.71 8.60 -2.21
N GLU A 106 -13.46 7.52 -2.46
CA GLU A 106 -14.60 7.13 -1.63
C GLU A 106 -14.15 6.81 -0.19
N LEU A 107 -13.07 6.04 -0.04
CA LEU A 107 -12.49 5.73 1.27
C LEU A 107 -12.00 6.97 2.03
N ALA A 108 -11.39 7.93 1.32
CA ALA A 108 -10.97 9.19 1.92
C ALA A 108 -12.17 10.02 2.40
N VAL A 109 -13.30 10.02 1.66
CA VAL A 109 -14.56 10.65 2.12
C VAL A 109 -15.11 9.95 3.35
N GLU A 110 -15.12 8.61 3.38
CA GLU A 110 -15.55 7.83 4.54
C GLU A 110 -14.68 8.09 5.78
N ALA A 111 -13.41 8.39 5.58
CA ALA A 111 -12.46 8.77 6.63
C ALA A 111 -12.50 10.26 7.00
N GLU A 112 -13.46 11.04 6.47
CA GLU A 112 -13.58 12.50 6.67
C GLU A 112 -12.38 13.33 6.14
N LEU A 113 -11.58 12.74 5.24
CA LEU A 113 -10.43 13.36 4.58
C LEU A 113 -10.85 14.03 3.27
N TYR A 114 -11.60 15.12 3.40
CA TYR A 114 -12.20 15.80 2.25
C TYR A 114 -11.15 16.45 1.32
N GLU A 115 -10.00 16.89 1.84
CA GLU A 115 -8.95 17.52 1.02
C GLU A 115 -8.26 16.51 0.10
N GLU A 116 -7.86 15.36 0.65
CA GLU A 116 -7.24 14.26 -0.08
C GLU A 116 -8.23 13.67 -1.09
N ALA A 117 -9.46 13.41 -0.65
CA ALA A 117 -10.54 12.96 -1.54
C ALA A 117 -10.72 13.94 -2.71
N PHE A 118 -10.82 15.24 -2.44
CA PHE A 118 -10.99 16.25 -3.47
C PHE A 118 -9.82 16.26 -4.46
N PHE A 119 -8.58 16.13 -3.98
CA PHE A 119 -7.41 16.09 -4.84
C PHE A 119 -7.40 14.83 -5.74
N ILE A 120 -7.72 13.67 -5.18
CA ILE A 120 -7.86 12.41 -5.92
C ILE A 120 -8.94 12.55 -6.99
N PHE A 121 -10.15 12.96 -6.62
CA PHE A 121 -11.25 13.13 -7.56
C PHE A 121 -10.89 14.11 -8.66
N LYS A 122 -10.24 15.23 -8.33
CA LYS A 122 -9.77 16.21 -9.33
C LYS A 122 -8.76 15.61 -10.30
N LYS A 123 -7.78 14.85 -9.80
CA LYS A 123 -6.75 14.16 -10.61
C LYS A 123 -7.37 13.10 -11.53
N PHE A 124 -8.32 12.32 -11.03
CA PHE A 124 -8.98 11.26 -11.80
C PHE A 124 -10.06 11.76 -12.77
N ASN A 125 -10.79 12.83 -12.45
CA ASN A 125 -11.72 13.47 -13.39
C ASN A 125 -10.98 14.02 -14.61
N LEU A 126 -9.75 14.53 -14.43
CA LEU A 126 -8.88 14.96 -15.52
C LEU A 126 -8.36 13.78 -16.36
N ASN A 127 -8.05 12.64 -15.75
CA ASN A 127 -7.59 11.44 -16.47
C ASN A 127 -8.69 10.73 -17.27
N VAL A 128 -9.94 10.72 -16.79
CA VAL A 128 -11.08 10.18 -17.56
C VAL A 128 -11.31 10.97 -18.86
N GLN A 129 -10.96 12.27 -18.90
CA GLN A 129 -10.99 13.03 -20.15
C GLN A 129 -9.77 12.77 -21.06
N ALA A 130 -8.66 12.26 -20.54
CA ALA A 130 -7.45 12.00 -21.32
C ALA A 130 -7.47 10.64 -22.05
N VAL A 131 -8.26 9.66 -21.61
CA VAL A 131 -8.26 8.31 -22.20
C VAL A 131 -9.07 8.17 -23.50
N CYS A 132 -9.79 9.22 -23.92
CA CYS A 132 -10.58 9.23 -25.16
C CYS A 132 -9.93 9.97 -26.34
N ARG A 133 -8.62 10.24 -26.32
CA ARG A 133 -7.95 10.98 -27.41
C ARG A 133 -6.63 10.35 -27.88
N SER A 134 -6.60 9.04 -28.05
CA SER A 134 -5.48 8.37 -28.73
C SER A 134 -5.91 7.08 -29.46
N THR A 135 -7.01 7.13 -30.23
CA THR A 135 -7.19 6.24 -31.39
C THR A 135 -8.34 6.76 -32.25
N GLY A 136 -7.97 7.50 -33.29
CA GLY A 136 -8.81 7.96 -34.38
C GLY A 136 -7.91 8.34 -35.53
#